data_AF-A0A0F9EZL2-F1
#
_entry.id   AF-A0A0F9EZL2-F1
#
_cell.length_a   1.000
_cell.length_b   1.000
_cell.length_c   1.000
_cell.angle_alpha   90.00
_cell.angle_beta   90.00
_cell.angle_gamma   90.00
#
_symmetry.space_group_name_H-M   'P 1'
#
loop_
_entity.id
_entity.type
_entity.pdbx_description
1 polymer ?
#
loop_
_entity_poly.entity_id
_entity_poly.type
_entity_poly.pdbx_seq_one_letter_code
_entity_poly.pdbx_strand_id
1 'polypeptide(L)'
;LSEATKGMKKALFNELIGNGYLQTYSENAKNEKDIKAKELIGDKAKIEMLEEQTKAGPEKRGDLFLLLSSKDTTSVQFVNIKEKGLEIKEQVEALSVKVDKNKEIRSSIDNAAREITSYQDEITTLESNVVKYNVALDGKESTEKKLQDLENLKIQAVKLNEQHTNSLKERDRINTEYGNKKQAVADNERALLNEKALLEKEIAGIQRSWDEQEVERRILEQDIKALLQGKCSLIGTECPAKDNIIYKQKTEAKQGRFSDIKEMIKNFDIAIMALYKKIGIIDGKIDALDWPEEPKRETFNLDIINDVQNKINWIDEPALRFNLDRAKEAQVRIDEAGNRIELVRRQIGEITQQKEILLKQFIGGVAEDYEKASRELEETRQRYAKTDKELTRITTEIANLENLITELDTKIKELEELKSLVQGKDKDRLEWEYMQRVCGPDGIQALELDAAGPGIEKHGNGFLEYARDYEGSHFDMIHFETQRMGGSGSNKRQIEDFRIMCHDVRDDTWTDMSLISVGESAWIRRALHDAFGIVRAHKTNTKFLTGC
;
A
#
# COMPACT_ATOMS: atom_id res chain seq x y z
N LEU A 1 -114.89 27.71 54.83
CA LEU A 1 -115.23 27.84 53.39
C LEU A 1 -115.29 29.30 52.93
N SER A 2 -115.94 30.21 53.68
CA SER A 2 -116.06 31.64 53.30
C SER A 2 -114.72 32.39 53.17
N GLU A 3 -113.72 32.06 53.98
CA GLU A 3 -112.41 32.74 54.01
C GLU A 3 -111.32 32.06 53.14
N ALA A 4 -111.62 30.91 52.53
CA ALA A 4 -110.64 30.15 51.76
C ALA A 4 -110.41 30.76 50.36
N THR A 5 -109.15 30.83 49.90
CA THR A 5 -108.84 31.23 48.52
C THR A 5 -109.40 30.22 47.52
N LYS A 6 -109.56 30.63 46.25
CA LYS A 6 -110.08 29.77 45.18
C LYS A 6 -109.38 28.40 45.11
N GLY A 7 -108.05 28.39 45.20
CA GLY A 7 -107.25 27.16 45.20
C GLY A 7 -107.50 26.29 46.44
N MET A 8 -107.64 26.91 47.62
CA MET A 8 -107.95 26.20 48.87
C MET A 8 -109.37 25.62 48.86
N LYS A 9 -110.35 26.31 48.25
CA LYS A 9 -111.71 25.78 48.07
C LYS A 9 -111.71 24.54 47.18
N LYS A 10 -111.06 24.60 46.00
CA LYS A 10 -110.91 23.43 45.11
C LYS A 10 -110.19 22.27 45.81
N ALA A 11 -109.10 22.55 46.54
CA ALA A 11 -108.35 21.52 47.28
C ALA A 11 -109.18 20.86 48.39
N LEU A 12 -109.91 21.65 49.19
CA LEU A 12 -110.79 21.13 50.24
C LEU A 12 -111.92 20.28 49.66
N PHE A 13 -112.51 20.70 48.53
CA PHE A 13 -113.56 19.93 47.85
C PHE A 13 -113.02 18.62 47.27
N ASN A 14 -111.83 18.63 46.68
CA ASN A 14 -111.18 17.40 46.21
C ASN A 14 -110.90 16.44 47.36
N GLU A 15 -110.50 16.95 48.52
CA GLU A 15 -110.33 16.15 49.75
C GLU A 15 -111.67 15.58 50.25
N LEU A 16 -112.72 16.40 50.25
CA LEU A 16 -114.07 15.99 50.68
C LEU A 16 -114.72 14.97 49.74
N ILE A 17 -114.46 15.04 48.43
CA ILE A 17 -114.98 14.08 47.44
C ILE A 17 -114.13 12.80 47.38
N GLY A 18 -112.91 12.82 47.95
CA GLY A 18 -112.00 11.67 47.99
C GLY A 18 -111.02 11.60 46.81
N ASN A 19 -110.84 12.69 46.05
CA ASN A 19 -109.98 12.78 44.88
C ASN A 19 -108.50 13.10 45.21
N GLY A 20 -108.11 13.02 46.49
CA GLY A 20 -106.75 13.33 46.94
C GLY A 20 -105.65 12.53 46.22
N TYR A 21 -105.95 11.32 45.74
CA TYR A 21 -105.01 10.50 44.98
C TYR A 21 -104.57 11.16 43.66
N LEU A 22 -105.43 11.95 43.00
CA LEU A 22 -105.09 12.69 41.78
C LEU A 22 -104.09 13.81 42.07
N GLN A 23 -104.21 14.45 43.24
CA GLN A 23 -103.25 15.45 43.69
C GLN A 23 -101.88 14.80 43.94
N THR A 24 -101.84 13.65 44.62
CA THR A 24 -100.61 12.86 44.79
C THR A 24 -100.01 12.47 43.44
N TYR A 25 -100.82 12.04 42.46
CA TYR A 25 -100.33 11.73 41.12
C TYR A 25 -99.78 12.96 40.39
N SER A 26 -100.42 14.12 40.51
CA SER A 26 -99.93 15.37 39.91
C SER A 26 -98.60 15.81 40.52
N GLU A 27 -98.44 15.69 41.84
CA GLU A 27 -97.20 16.01 42.55
C GLU A 27 -96.06 15.04 42.22
N ASN A 28 -96.37 13.73 42.15
CA ASN A 28 -95.40 12.72 41.71
C ASN A 28 -94.98 12.96 40.26
N ALA A 29 -95.92 13.25 39.36
CA ALA A 29 -95.62 13.57 37.97
C ALA A 29 -94.79 14.85 37.84
N LYS A 30 -95.01 15.86 38.68
CA LYS A 30 -94.18 17.06 38.76
C LYS A 30 -92.75 16.73 39.21
N ASN A 31 -92.59 15.90 40.25
CA ASN A 31 -91.27 15.49 40.72
C ASN A 31 -90.50 14.72 39.64
N GLU A 32 -91.14 13.76 38.97
CA GLU A 32 -90.53 13.01 37.85
C GLU A 32 -90.18 13.92 36.67
N LYS A 33 -91.07 14.84 36.29
CA LYS A 33 -90.79 15.87 35.28
C LYS A 33 -89.55 16.69 35.64
N ASP A 34 -89.45 17.16 36.89
CA ASP A 34 -88.34 17.99 37.35
C ASP A 34 -87.01 17.20 37.41
N ILE A 35 -87.05 15.92 37.78
CA ILE A 35 -85.90 15.00 37.72
C ILE A 35 -85.43 14.85 36.26
N LYS A 36 -86.35 14.53 35.34
CA LYS A 36 -86.02 14.39 33.91
C LYS A 36 -85.51 15.68 33.29
N ALA A 37 -86.07 16.83 33.69
CA ALA A 37 -85.58 18.13 33.25
C ALA A 37 -84.12 18.39 33.69
N LYS A 38 -83.75 18.04 34.93
CA LYS A 38 -82.37 18.16 35.41
C LYS A 38 -81.41 17.22 34.68
N GLU A 39 -81.80 15.97 34.47
CA GLU A 39 -81.01 15.01 33.69
C GLU A 39 -80.76 15.52 32.25
N LEU A 40 -81.79 16.06 31.61
CA LEU A 40 -81.70 16.63 30.26
C LEU A 40 -80.75 17.82 30.18
N ILE A 41 -80.68 18.67 31.21
CA ILE A 41 -79.73 19.79 31.23
C ILE A 41 -78.29 19.26 31.25
N GLY A 42 -78.01 18.25 32.08
CA GLY A 42 -76.69 17.62 32.15
C GLY A 42 -76.29 16.94 30.84
N ASP A 43 -77.21 16.16 30.26
CA ASP A 43 -76.94 15.46 29.00
C ASP A 43 -76.80 16.44 27.82
N LYS A 44 -77.58 17.52 27.76
CA LYS A 44 -77.44 18.57 26.73
C LYS A 44 -76.09 19.30 26.84
N ALA A 45 -75.64 19.61 28.05
CA ALA A 45 -74.31 20.19 28.25
C ALA A 45 -73.18 19.23 27.79
N LYS A 46 -73.36 17.92 28.03
CA LYS A 46 -72.41 16.90 27.53
C LYS A 46 -72.45 16.79 26.00
N ILE A 47 -73.62 16.89 25.36
CA ILE A 47 -73.73 16.97 23.90
C ILE A 47 -72.96 18.17 23.36
N GLU A 48 -73.16 19.36 23.91
CA GLU A 48 -72.48 20.59 23.48
C GLU A 48 -70.94 20.46 23.58
N MET A 49 -70.45 19.88 24.69
CA MET A 49 -69.03 19.59 24.86
C MET A 49 -68.50 18.61 23.80
N LEU A 50 -69.23 17.53 23.50
CA LEU A 50 -68.82 16.54 22.50
C LEU A 50 -68.91 17.10 21.07
N GLU A 51 -69.89 17.95 20.77
CA GLU A 51 -70.02 18.65 19.48
C GLU A 51 -68.80 19.53 19.21
N GLU A 52 -68.38 20.32 20.20
CA GLU A 52 -67.20 21.18 20.05
C GLU A 52 -65.91 20.36 19.89
N GLN A 53 -65.77 19.24 20.63
CA GLN A 53 -64.61 18.35 20.50
C GLN A 53 -64.54 17.63 19.14
N THR A 54 -65.68 17.33 18.52
CA THR A 54 -65.75 16.55 17.26
C THR A 54 -65.74 17.42 16.01
N LYS A 55 -65.93 18.74 16.16
CA LYS A 55 -65.97 19.72 15.06
C LYS A 55 -64.71 19.74 14.18
N ALA A 56 -63.55 19.44 14.76
CA ALA A 56 -62.27 19.40 14.03
C ALA A 56 -62.06 18.11 13.20
N GLY A 57 -62.91 17.09 13.34
CA GLY A 57 -62.75 15.80 12.65
C GLY A 57 -62.62 15.88 11.12
N PRO A 58 -63.51 16.61 10.41
CA PRO A 58 -63.41 16.76 8.96
C PRO A 58 -62.10 17.42 8.51
N GLU A 59 -61.62 18.43 9.23
CA GLU A 59 -60.35 19.10 8.95
C GLU A 59 -59.18 18.13 9.10
N LYS A 60 -59.14 17.34 10.19
CA LYS A 60 -58.08 16.34 10.42
C LYS A 60 -58.06 15.23 9.39
N ARG A 61 -59.22 14.83 8.86
CA ARG A 61 -59.28 13.89 7.72
C ARG A 61 -58.75 14.51 6.43
N GLY A 62 -58.97 15.81 6.21
CA GLY A 62 -58.35 16.57 5.13
C GLY A 62 -56.82 16.62 5.25
N ASP A 63 -56.30 16.92 6.44
CA ASP A 63 -54.86 16.91 6.75
C ASP A 63 -54.24 15.54 6.46
N LEU A 64 -54.90 14.45 6.89
CA LEU A 64 -54.44 13.08 6.63
C LEU A 64 -54.35 12.78 5.13
N PHE A 65 -55.36 13.19 4.34
CA PHE A 65 -55.35 12.97 2.89
C PHE A 65 -54.20 13.71 2.18
N LEU A 66 -53.92 14.94 2.61
CA LEU A 66 -52.78 15.72 2.09
C LEU A 66 -51.44 15.07 2.45
N LEU A 67 -51.29 14.56 3.68
CA LEU A 67 -50.08 13.87 4.11
C LEU A 67 -49.88 12.53 3.40
N LEU A 68 -50.94 11.77 3.14
CA LEU A 68 -50.86 10.53 2.34
C LEU A 68 -50.38 10.84 0.91
N SER A 69 -50.93 11.89 0.27
CA SER A 69 -50.47 12.32 -1.05
C SER A 69 -49.00 12.79 -1.06
N SER A 70 -48.58 13.48 0.01
CA SER A 70 -47.19 13.89 0.21
C SER A 70 -46.26 12.69 0.43
N LYS A 71 -46.71 11.67 1.18
CA LYS A 71 -45.99 10.42 1.41
C LYS A 71 -45.74 9.70 0.09
N ASP A 72 -46.75 9.56 -0.76
CA ASP A 72 -46.63 8.87 -2.04
C ASP A 72 -45.61 9.59 -2.95
N THR A 73 -45.70 10.91 -3.02
CA THR A 73 -44.75 11.74 -3.79
C THR A 73 -43.32 11.59 -3.28
N THR A 74 -43.13 11.64 -1.97
CA THR A 74 -41.81 11.52 -1.31
C THR A 74 -41.25 10.10 -1.45
N SER A 75 -42.12 9.08 -1.41
CA SER A 75 -41.75 7.67 -1.62
C SER A 75 -41.23 7.42 -3.03
N VAL A 76 -41.88 7.98 -4.06
CA VAL A 76 -41.40 7.90 -5.45
C VAL A 76 -40.03 8.59 -5.59
N GLN A 77 -39.85 9.77 -4.99
CA GLN A 77 -38.56 10.45 -4.98
C GLN A 77 -37.47 9.63 -4.29
N PHE A 78 -37.79 9.00 -3.16
CA PHE A 78 -36.88 8.15 -2.42
C PHE A 78 -36.40 6.95 -3.25
N VAL A 79 -37.32 6.26 -3.94
CA VAL A 79 -36.98 5.15 -4.84
C VAL A 79 -36.08 5.62 -5.98
N ASN A 80 -36.42 6.73 -6.64
CA ASN A 80 -35.60 7.29 -7.74
C ASN A 80 -34.19 7.68 -7.28
N ILE A 81 -34.04 8.27 -6.08
CA ILE A 81 -32.74 8.62 -5.50
C ILE A 81 -31.94 7.34 -5.18
N LYS A 82 -32.60 6.31 -4.67
CA LYS A 82 -31.98 5.02 -4.35
C LYS A 82 -31.44 4.32 -5.59
N GLU A 83 -32.24 4.26 -6.66
CA GLU A 83 -31.84 3.65 -7.94
C GLU A 83 -30.63 4.38 -8.55
N LYS A 84 -30.70 5.72 -8.66
CA LYS A 84 -29.57 6.54 -9.11
C LYS A 84 -28.33 6.36 -8.24
N GLY A 85 -28.51 6.30 -6.92
CA GLY A 85 -27.41 6.08 -5.98
C GLY A 85 -26.72 4.73 -6.18
N LEU A 86 -27.47 3.68 -6.54
CA LEU A 86 -26.89 2.37 -6.89
C LEU A 86 -26.11 2.43 -8.19
N GLU A 87 -26.66 3.05 -9.24
CA GLU A 87 -25.98 3.23 -10.53
C GLU A 87 -24.66 4.00 -10.37
N ILE A 88 -24.66 5.11 -9.63
CA ILE A 88 -23.45 5.90 -9.37
C ILE A 88 -22.46 5.08 -8.54
N LYS A 89 -22.94 4.29 -7.56
CA LYS A 89 -22.06 3.42 -6.75
C LYS A 89 -21.35 2.38 -7.62
N GLU A 90 -22.07 1.71 -8.52
CA GLU A 90 -21.47 0.77 -9.47
C GLU A 90 -20.43 1.46 -10.38
N GLN A 91 -20.70 2.69 -10.82
CA GLN A 91 -19.74 3.49 -11.59
C GLN A 91 -18.49 3.82 -10.78
N VAL A 92 -18.63 4.22 -9.51
CA VAL A 92 -17.50 4.50 -8.60
C VAL A 92 -16.67 3.25 -8.36
N GLU A 93 -17.30 2.09 -8.12
CA GLU A 93 -16.60 0.81 -7.94
C GLU A 93 -15.83 0.42 -9.22
N ALA A 94 -16.45 0.53 -10.39
CA ALA A 94 -15.80 0.26 -11.67
C ALA A 94 -14.63 1.21 -11.96
N LEU A 95 -14.77 2.50 -11.63
CA LEU A 95 -13.69 3.49 -11.76
C LEU A 95 -12.57 3.25 -10.75
N SER A 96 -12.88 2.84 -9.51
CA SER A 96 -11.88 2.51 -8.49
C SER A 96 -10.93 1.41 -8.98
N VAL A 97 -11.47 0.34 -9.54
CA VAL A 97 -10.67 -0.76 -10.10
C VAL A 97 -9.75 -0.26 -11.22
N LYS A 98 -10.23 0.66 -12.06
CA LYS A 98 -9.40 1.27 -13.12
C LYS A 98 -8.33 2.20 -12.55
N VAL A 99 -8.63 2.97 -11.50
CA VAL A 99 -7.65 3.83 -10.81
C VAL A 99 -6.54 2.98 -10.21
N ASP A 100 -6.86 1.89 -9.52
CA ASP A 100 -5.86 1.03 -8.90
C ASP A 100 -4.99 0.33 -9.95
N LYS A 101 -5.60 -0.16 -11.04
CA LYS A 101 -4.86 -0.67 -12.19
C LYS A 101 -3.92 0.39 -12.80
N ASN A 102 -4.36 1.65 -12.91
CA ASN A 102 -3.51 2.74 -13.38
C ASN A 102 -2.35 3.04 -12.40
N LYS A 103 -2.54 2.91 -11.07
CA LYS A 103 -1.45 3.05 -10.09
C LYS A 103 -0.42 1.93 -10.25
N GLU A 104 -0.85 0.69 -10.43
CA GLU A 104 0.03 -0.45 -10.68
C GLU A 104 0.84 -0.27 -11.97
N ILE A 105 0.17 0.12 -13.06
CA ILE A 105 0.82 0.44 -14.35
C ILE A 105 1.84 1.56 -14.16
N ARG A 106 1.49 2.63 -13.45
CA ARG A 106 2.40 3.75 -13.19
C ARG A 106 3.62 3.32 -12.38
N SER A 107 3.43 2.55 -11.32
CA SER A 107 4.55 1.99 -10.54
C SER A 107 5.46 1.12 -11.40
N SER A 108 4.88 0.35 -12.33
CA SER A 108 5.62 -0.51 -13.25
C SER A 108 6.42 0.31 -14.27
N ILE A 109 5.84 1.40 -14.79
CA ILE A 109 6.52 2.37 -15.65
C ILE A 109 7.69 3.04 -14.92
N ASP A 110 7.49 3.45 -13.66
CA ASP A 110 8.53 4.09 -12.85
C ASP A 110 9.68 3.13 -12.49
N ASN A 111 9.36 1.85 -12.27
CA ASN A 111 10.38 0.81 -12.07
C ASN A 111 11.16 0.54 -13.36
N ALA A 112 10.47 0.38 -14.51
CA ALA A 112 11.11 0.22 -15.81
C ALA A 112 12.02 1.41 -16.17
N ALA A 113 11.60 2.64 -15.84
CA ALA A 113 12.43 3.83 -16.02
C ALA A 113 13.70 3.79 -15.17
N ARG A 114 13.60 3.38 -13.90
CA ARG A 114 14.76 3.22 -13.00
C ARG A 114 15.73 2.14 -13.49
N GLU A 115 15.21 1.01 -13.97
CA GLU A 115 16.04 -0.06 -14.54
C GLU A 115 16.78 0.40 -15.80
N ILE A 116 16.09 1.10 -16.71
CA ILE A 116 16.73 1.68 -17.90
C ILE A 116 17.88 2.62 -17.50
N THR A 117 17.66 3.51 -16.53
CA THR A 117 18.72 4.42 -16.05
C THR A 117 19.89 3.65 -15.44
N SER A 118 19.62 2.65 -14.59
CA SER A 118 20.68 1.81 -14.02
C SER A 118 21.53 1.11 -15.09
N TYR A 119 20.89 0.59 -16.14
CA TYR A 119 21.60 -0.05 -17.25
C TYR A 119 22.37 0.96 -18.11
N GLN A 120 21.88 2.19 -18.26
CA GLN A 120 22.61 3.28 -18.94
C GLN A 120 23.87 3.67 -18.15
N ASP A 121 23.80 3.72 -16.83
CA ASP A 121 24.96 3.98 -15.97
C ASP A 121 25.99 2.83 -16.05
N GLU A 122 25.53 1.57 -16.12
CA GLU A 122 26.38 0.40 -16.34
C GLU A 122 27.12 0.50 -17.69
N ILE A 123 26.42 0.82 -18.77
CA ILE A 123 27.03 1.04 -20.09
C ILE A 123 28.09 2.13 -20.02
N THR A 124 27.77 3.28 -19.41
CA THR A 124 28.72 4.41 -19.30
C THR A 124 29.99 4.01 -18.56
N THR A 125 29.85 3.19 -17.51
CA THR A 125 30.99 2.67 -16.74
C THR A 125 31.84 1.70 -17.56
N LEU A 126 31.19 0.79 -18.29
CA LEU A 126 31.88 -0.16 -19.18
C LEU A 126 32.59 0.56 -20.33
N GLU A 127 31.97 1.56 -20.95
CA GLU A 127 32.57 2.38 -22.00
C GLU A 127 33.79 3.15 -21.47
N SER A 128 33.71 3.72 -20.26
CA SER A 128 34.86 4.35 -19.59
C SER A 128 36.01 3.36 -19.37
N ASN A 129 35.72 2.12 -18.99
CA ASN A 129 36.72 1.08 -18.83
C ASN A 129 37.34 0.65 -20.17
N VAL A 130 36.54 0.51 -21.23
CA VAL A 130 37.03 0.25 -22.59
C VAL A 130 38.02 1.33 -23.02
N VAL A 131 37.72 2.61 -22.79
CA VAL A 131 38.65 3.72 -23.08
C VAL A 131 39.97 3.55 -22.32
N LYS A 132 39.95 3.21 -21.02
CA LYS A 132 41.17 2.98 -20.23
C LYS A 132 42.00 1.81 -20.77
N TYR A 133 41.35 0.73 -21.19
CA TYR A 133 42.02 -0.43 -21.74
C TYR A 133 42.58 -0.19 -23.14
N ASN A 134 41.91 0.62 -23.97
CA ASN A 134 42.41 1.03 -25.29
C ASN A 134 43.76 1.77 -25.18
N VAL A 135 43.95 2.61 -24.16
CA VAL A 135 45.25 3.27 -23.91
C VAL A 135 46.38 2.25 -23.66
N ALA A 136 46.08 1.13 -23.00
CA ALA A 136 47.06 0.05 -22.82
C ALA A 136 47.32 -0.72 -24.13
N LEU A 137 46.35 -0.74 -25.05
CA LEU A 137 46.41 -1.44 -26.32
C LEU A 137 47.19 -0.66 -27.39
N ASP A 138 47.08 0.67 -27.40
CA ASP A 138 47.83 1.55 -28.32
C ASP A 138 49.36 1.37 -28.18
N GLY A 139 49.84 0.95 -27.01
CA GLY A 139 51.25 0.64 -26.77
C GLY A 139 51.72 -0.73 -27.27
N LYS A 140 50.80 -1.61 -27.68
CA LYS A 140 51.10 -3.01 -28.02
C LYS A 140 52.02 -3.14 -29.23
N GLU A 141 51.67 -2.51 -30.35
CA GLU A 141 52.45 -2.61 -31.60
C GLU A 141 53.87 -2.05 -31.42
N SER A 142 54.01 -0.93 -30.69
CA SER A 142 55.33 -0.38 -30.36
C SER A 142 56.15 -1.32 -29.46
N THR A 143 55.50 -2.02 -28.53
CA THR A 143 56.15 -2.96 -27.61
C THR A 143 56.57 -4.25 -28.35
N GLU A 144 55.72 -4.77 -29.23
CA GLU A 144 56.04 -5.91 -30.10
C GLU A 144 57.24 -5.61 -31.00
N LYS A 145 57.27 -4.42 -31.61
CA LYS A 145 58.39 -3.99 -32.44
C LYS A 145 59.70 -3.91 -31.65
N LYS A 146 59.68 -3.35 -30.42
CA LYS A 146 60.86 -3.29 -29.54
C LYS A 146 61.36 -4.68 -29.12
N LEU A 147 60.45 -5.63 -28.87
CA LEU A 147 60.83 -7.02 -28.59
C LEU A 147 61.46 -7.69 -29.81
N GLN A 148 60.91 -7.45 -31.01
CA GLN A 148 61.47 -7.95 -32.25
C GLN A 148 62.86 -7.35 -32.55
N ASP A 149 63.06 -6.07 -32.29
CA ASP A 149 64.36 -5.40 -32.41
C ASP A 149 65.38 -5.97 -31.42
N LEU A 150 64.97 -6.29 -30.19
CA LEU A 150 65.80 -6.98 -29.19
C LEU A 150 66.18 -8.41 -29.64
N GLU A 151 65.25 -9.15 -30.23
CA GLU A 151 65.52 -10.48 -30.82
C GLU A 151 66.57 -10.39 -31.94
N ASN A 152 66.44 -9.39 -32.82
CA ASN A 152 67.40 -9.12 -33.88
C ASN A 152 68.79 -8.77 -33.34
N LEU A 153 68.86 -7.94 -32.29
CA LEU A 153 70.12 -7.60 -31.61
C LEU A 153 70.77 -8.82 -30.95
N LYS A 154 69.99 -9.71 -30.32
CA LYS A 154 70.50 -10.98 -29.76
C LYS A 154 71.08 -11.87 -30.86
N ILE A 155 70.40 -12.01 -32.00
CA ILE A 155 70.91 -12.75 -33.16
C ILE A 155 72.22 -12.13 -33.68
N GLN A 156 72.30 -10.81 -33.74
CA GLN A 156 73.50 -10.09 -34.15
C GLN A 156 74.68 -10.30 -33.18
N ALA A 157 74.42 -10.28 -31.87
CA ALA A 157 75.42 -10.56 -30.84
C ALA A 157 75.97 -12.00 -30.96
N VAL A 158 75.11 -12.99 -31.21
CA VAL A 158 75.52 -14.38 -31.45
C VAL A 158 76.44 -14.48 -32.67
N LYS A 159 76.07 -13.86 -33.80
CA LYS A 159 76.90 -13.86 -35.03
C LYS A 159 78.26 -13.18 -34.81
N LEU A 160 78.31 -12.05 -34.11
CA LEU A 160 79.57 -11.35 -33.83
C LEU A 160 80.47 -12.14 -32.87
N ASN A 161 79.89 -12.81 -31.86
CA ASN A 161 80.65 -13.70 -30.98
C ASN A 161 81.21 -14.93 -31.72
N GLU A 162 80.47 -15.48 -32.67
CA GLU A 162 80.94 -16.55 -33.54
C GLU A 162 82.10 -16.10 -34.42
N GLN A 163 82.01 -14.90 -35.02
CA GLN A 163 83.10 -14.30 -35.79
C GLN A 163 84.35 -14.05 -34.95
N HIS A 164 84.19 -13.53 -33.73
CA HIS A 164 85.30 -13.34 -32.79
C HIS A 164 85.96 -14.68 -32.41
N THR A 165 85.15 -15.71 -32.14
CA THR A 165 85.64 -17.06 -31.83
C THR A 165 86.43 -17.67 -33.00
N ASN A 166 85.96 -17.47 -34.23
CA ASN A 166 86.68 -17.93 -35.42
C ASN A 166 87.98 -17.16 -35.66
N SER A 167 88.01 -15.85 -35.42
CA SER A 167 89.23 -15.03 -35.49
C SER A 167 90.28 -15.47 -34.45
N LEU A 168 89.87 -15.84 -33.24
CA LEU A 168 90.76 -16.42 -32.22
C LEU A 168 91.33 -17.77 -32.64
N LYS A 169 90.49 -18.68 -33.18
CA LYS A 169 90.95 -19.99 -33.67
C LYS A 169 91.99 -19.86 -34.79
N GLU A 170 91.76 -18.93 -35.72
CA GLU A 170 92.70 -18.69 -36.82
C GLU A 170 94.03 -18.11 -36.32
N ARG A 171 93.97 -17.20 -35.34
CA ARG A 171 95.17 -16.68 -34.67
C ARG A 171 95.96 -17.79 -33.97
N ASP A 172 95.29 -18.70 -33.26
CA ASP A 172 95.96 -19.81 -32.57
C ASP A 172 96.58 -20.81 -33.54
N ARG A 173 95.92 -21.07 -34.68
CA ARG A 173 96.47 -21.88 -35.77
C ARG A 173 97.75 -21.27 -36.33
N ILE A 174 97.74 -19.98 -36.67
CA ILE A 174 98.89 -19.26 -37.23
C ILE A 174 100.07 -19.25 -36.22
N ASN A 175 99.79 -19.07 -34.93
CA ASN A 175 100.82 -19.12 -33.88
C ASN A 175 101.44 -20.52 -33.73
N THR A 176 100.62 -21.57 -33.86
CA THR A 176 101.09 -22.96 -33.79
C THR A 176 101.97 -23.31 -35.00
N GLU A 177 101.58 -22.89 -36.21
CA GLU A 177 102.37 -23.09 -37.42
C GLU A 177 103.71 -22.32 -37.38
N TYR A 178 103.72 -21.09 -36.83
CA TYR A 178 104.94 -20.32 -36.60
C TYR A 178 105.87 -20.99 -35.57
N GLY A 179 105.32 -21.44 -34.43
CA GLY A 179 106.08 -22.13 -33.39
C GLY A 179 106.76 -23.41 -33.90
N ASN A 180 106.04 -24.21 -34.69
CA ASN A 180 106.58 -25.44 -35.27
C ASN A 180 107.71 -25.16 -36.28
N LYS A 181 107.58 -24.13 -37.13
CA LYS A 181 108.63 -23.75 -38.09
C LYS A 181 109.88 -23.23 -37.38
N LYS A 182 109.73 -22.43 -36.32
CA LYS A 182 110.84 -21.94 -35.51
C LYS A 182 111.60 -23.07 -34.82
N GLN A 183 110.88 -24.05 -34.26
CA GLN A 183 111.48 -25.21 -33.60
C GLN A 183 112.28 -26.08 -34.57
N ALA A 184 111.76 -26.32 -35.78
CA ALA A 184 112.44 -27.12 -36.80
C ALA A 184 113.78 -26.50 -37.27
N VAL A 185 113.86 -25.17 -37.38
CA VAL A 185 115.10 -24.47 -37.72
C VAL A 185 116.13 -24.57 -36.59
N ALA A 186 115.69 -24.41 -35.33
CA ALA A 186 116.55 -24.54 -34.16
C ALA A 186 117.11 -25.97 -33.97
N ASP A 187 116.31 -27.01 -34.24
CA ASP A 187 116.76 -28.40 -34.15
C ASP A 187 117.79 -28.75 -35.24
N ASN A 188 117.64 -28.19 -36.46
CA ASN A 188 118.61 -28.33 -37.54
C ASN A 188 119.96 -27.65 -37.23
N GLU A 189 119.93 -26.44 -36.67
CA GLU A 189 121.14 -25.74 -36.23
C GLU A 189 121.92 -26.58 -35.19
N ARG A 190 121.19 -27.14 -34.22
CA ARG A 190 121.77 -27.97 -33.16
C ARG A 190 122.42 -29.25 -33.70
N ALA A 191 121.83 -29.89 -34.71
CA ALA A 191 122.39 -31.07 -35.35
C ALA A 191 123.70 -30.76 -36.08
N LEU A 192 123.76 -29.64 -36.81
CA LEU A 192 124.97 -29.21 -37.53
C LEU A 192 126.11 -28.85 -36.56
N LEU A 193 125.81 -28.17 -35.44
CA LEU A 193 126.79 -27.86 -34.41
C LEU A 193 127.39 -29.12 -33.75
N ASN A 194 126.58 -30.15 -33.53
CA ASN A 194 127.07 -31.43 -33.01
C ASN A 194 127.99 -32.17 -34.00
N GLU A 195 127.66 -32.13 -35.29
CA GLU A 195 128.50 -32.72 -36.35
C GLU A 195 129.87 -32.00 -36.44
N LYS A 196 129.88 -30.67 -36.31
CA LYS A 196 131.12 -29.87 -36.23
C LYS A 196 131.99 -30.28 -35.04
N ALA A 197 131.41 -30.40 -33.85
CA ALA A 197 132.14 -30.76 -32.64
C ALA A 197 132.80 -32.16 -32.72
N LEU A 198 132.15 -33.11 -33.41
CA LEU A 198 132.71 -34.45 -33.67
C LEU A 198 133.96 -34.40 -34.56
N LEU A 199 133.93 -33.60 -35.63
CA LEU A 199 135.07 -33.42 -36.53
C LEU A 199 136.24 -32.71 -35.84
N GLU A 200 135.97 -31.69 -35.02
CA GLU A 200 137.00 -31.02 -34.22
C GLU A 200 137.71 -31.97 -33.24
N LYS A 201 136.95 -32.89 -32.62
CA LYS A 201 137.51 -33.93 -31.75
C LYS A 201 138.40 -34.91 -32.53
N GLU A 202 138.03 -35.25 -33.76
CA GLU A 202 138.80 -36.13 -34.64
C GLU A 202 140.12 -35.47 -35.08
N ILE A 203 140.09 -34.18 -35.43
CA ILE A 203 141.30 -33.37 -35.69
C ILE A 203 142.23 -33.39 -34.48
N ALA A 204 141.70 -33.15 -33.27
CA ALA A 204 142.50 -33.16 -32.04
C ALA A 204 143.09 -34.53 -31.70
N GLY A 205 142.49 -35.62 -32.20
CA GLY A 205 143.05 -36.98 -32.11
C GLY A 205 144.23 -37.19 -33.05
N ILE A 206 144.05 -36.81 -34.33
CA ILE A 206 145.09 -36.93 -35.36
C ILE A 206 146.29 -36.03 -35.03
N GLN A 207 146.05 -34.83 -34.51
CA GLN A 207 147.10 -33.89 -34.11
C GLN A 207 148.01 -34.47 -33.01
N ARG A 208 147.45 -35.20 -32.04
CA ARG A 208 148.24 -35.86 -30.99
C ARG A 208 149.15 -36.94 -31.56
N SER A 209 148.65 -37.76 -32.49
CA SER A 209 149.47 -38.76 -33.17
C SER A 209 150.54 -38.12 -34.08
N TRP A 210 150.23 -36.99 -34.71
CA TRP A 210 151.20 -36.19 -35.44
C TRP A 210 152.33 -35.70 -34.52
N ASP A 211 151.99 -35.14 -33.36
CA ASP A 211 152.97 -34.62 -32.38
C ASP A 211 153.90 -35.73 -31.86
N GLU A 212 153.36 -36.91 -31.56
CA GLU A 212 154.14 -38.09 -31.13
C GLU A 212 155.16 -38.52 -32.20
N GLN A 213 154.74 -38.56 -33.47
CA GLN A 213 155.62 -38.92 -34.60
C GLN A 213 156.68 -37.85 -34.86
N GLU A 214 156.36 -36.57 -34.73
CA GLU A 214 157.33 -35.48 -34.88
C GLU A 214 158.41 -35.50 -33.77
N VAL A 215 158.04 -35.87 -32.55
CA VAL A 215 159.01 -36.11 -31.46
C VAL A 215 159.94 -37.28 -31.80
N GLU A 216 159.40 -38.40 -32.28
CA GLU A 216 160.20 -39.57 -32.69
C GLU A 216 161.13 -39.23 -33.86
N ARG A 217 160.65 -38.45 -34.85
CA ARG A 217 161.44 -37.95 -35.97
C ARG A 217 162.68 -37.18 -35.49
N ARG A 218 162.51 -36.26 -34.53
CA ARG A 218 163.61 -35.43 -34.00
C ARG A 218 164.65 -36.25 -33.25
N ILE A 219 164.23 -37.24 -32.48
CA ILE A 219 165.13 -38.16 -31.77
C ILE A 219 165.96 -38.96 -32.78
N LEU A 220 165.32 -39.54 -33.80
CA LEU A 220 166.01 -40.27 -34.86
C LEU A 220 166.97 -39.39 -35.66
N GLU A 221 166.61 -38.13 -35.92
CA GLU A 221 167.49 -37.17 -36.60
C GLU A 221 168.79 -36.91 -35.81
N GLN A 222 168.67 -36.75 -34.49
CA GLN A 222 169.82 -36.58 -33.60
C GLN A 222 170.70 -37.85 -33.55
N ASP A 223 170.07 -39.02 -33.47
CA ASP A 223 170.76 -40.30 -33.45
C ASP A 223 171.53 -40.57 -34.75
N ILE A 224 170.94 -40.28 -35.91
CA ILE A 224 171.59 -40.41 -37.22
C ILE A 224 172.79 -39.46 -37.30
N LYS A 225 172.63 -38.21 -36.84
CA LYS A 225 173.74 -37.23 -36.76
C LYS A 225 174.88 -37.72 -35.86
N ALA A 226 174.57 -38.31 -34.72
CA ALA A 226 175.58 -38.84 -33.80
C ALA A 226 176.35 -40.03 -34.43
N LEU A 227 175.65 -40.93 -35.13
CA LEU A 227 176.26 -42.09 -35.79
C LEU A 227 177.18 -41.70 -36.96
N LEU A 228 176.81 -40.67 -37.73
CA LEU A 228 177.62 -40.19 -38.87
C LEU A 228 178.92 -39.47 -38.45
N GLN A 229 179.03 -39.00 -37.21
CA GLN A 229 180.22 -38.31 -36.70
C GLN A 229 181.31 -39.25 -36.15
N GLY A 230 181.12 -40.58 -36.21
CA GLY A 230 182.16 -41.57 -35.90
C GLY A 230 182.65 -41.59 -34.44
N LYS A 231 181.96 -40.89 -33.52
CA LYS A 231 182.34 -40.78 -32.11
C LYS A 231 181.54 -41.78 -31.26
N CYS A 232 182.21 -42.82 -30.78
CA CYS A 232 181.66 -43.75 -29.79
C CYS A 232 181.48 -43.01 -28.45
N SER A 233 180.22 -42.88 -28.01
CA SER A 233 179.79 -42.09 -26.85
C SER A 233 180.33 -42.57 -25.50
N LEU A 234 181.05 -43.69 -25.44
CA LEU A 234 181.59 -44.25 -24.21
C LEU A 234 183.11 -44.06 -24.02
N ILE A 235 183.92 -43.77 -25.05
CA ILE A 235 185.40 -43.70 -24.87
C ILE A 235 186.14 -42.64 -25.73
N GLY A 236 185.48 -41.86 -26.60
CA GLY A 236 186.06 -40.60 -27.11
C GLY A 236 187.31 -40.68 -28.02
N THR A 237 187.73 -41.86 -28.49
CA THR A 237 188.83 -42.03 -29.47
C THR A 237 188.36 -42.74 -30.76
N GLU A 238 189.08 -42.51 -31.87
CA GLU A 238 188.77 -43.06 -33.21
C GLU A 238 188.67 -44.59 -33.20
N CYS A 239 187.54 -45.11 -33.72
CA CYS A 239 187.20 -46.52 -33.68
C CYS A 239 188.00 -47.36 -34.70
N PRO A 240 188.47 -48.58 -34.34
CA PRO A 240 189.25 -49.44 -35.23
C PRO A 240 188.45 -49.92 -36.46
N ALA A 241 189.14 -50.06 -37.60
CA ALA A 241 188.57 -50.35 -38.92
C ALA A 241 187.79 -51.69 -39.08
N LYS A 242 187.64 -52.52 -38.03
CA LYS A 242 186.92 -53.80 -38.09
C LYS A 242 185.39 -53.70 -37.86
N ASP A 243 184.88 -52.58 -37.32
CA ASP A 243 183.45 -52.46 -36.94
C ASP A 243 182.60 -51.56 -37.86
N ASN A 244 183.16 -51.10 -38.98
CA ASN A 244 182.54 -50.10 -39.87
C ASN A 244 181.28 -50.63 -40.63
N ILE A 245 181.11 -51.96 -40.73
CA ILE A 245 179.95 -52.57 -41.40
C ILE A 245 178.67 -52.48 -40.54
N ILE A 246 178.81 -52.63 -39.21
CA ILE A 246 177.66 -52.61 -38.28
C ILE A 246 177.07 -51.20 -38.15
N TYR A 247 177.92 -50.17 -38.15
CA TYR A 247 177.46 -48.78 -38.08
C TYR A 247 176.73 -48.33 -39.34
N LYS A 248 177.18 -48.79 -40.52
CA LYS A 248 176.51 -48.49 -41.79
C LYS A 248 175.09 -49.08 -41.84
N GLN A 249 174.93 -50.34 -41.42
CA GLN A 249 173.62 -51.00 -41.34
C GLN A 249 172.68 -50.34 -40.32
N LYS A 250 173.17 -49.93 -39.14
CA LYS A 250 172.35 -49.21 -38.15
C LYS A 250 171.93 -47.82 -38.63
N THR A 251 172.78 -47.15 -39.39
CA THR A 251 172.47 -45.83 -39.93
C THR A 251 171.40 -45.96 -41.02
N GLU A 252 171.55 -46.89 -41.97
CA GLU A 252 170.55 -47.16 -43.01
C GLU A 252 169.20 -47.57 -42.42
N ALA A 253 169.17 -48.42 -41.39
CA ALA A 253 167.93 -48.81 -40.71
C ALA A 253 167.24 -47.62 -40.02
N LYS A 254 167.99 -46.74 -39.36
CA LYS A 254 167.43 -45.51 -38.75
C LYS A 254 166.97 -44.51 -39.82
N GLN A 255 167.65 -44.45 -40.96
CA GLN A 255 167.29 -43.57 -42.08
C GLN A 255 166.01 -44.04 -42.78
N GLY A 256 165.80 -45.36 -42.90
CA GLY A 256 164.54 -45.95 -43.34
C GLY A 256 163.38 -45.53 -42.43
N ARG A 257 163.53 -45.73 -41.11
CA ARG A 257 162.50 -45.33 -40.13
C ARG A 257 162.23 -43.82 -40.10
N PHE A 258 163.24 -42.99 -40.31
CA PHE A 258 163.08 -41.54 -40.45
C PHE A 258 162.26 -41.17 -41.70
N SER A 259 162.44 -41.88 -42.82
CA SER A 259 161.64 -41.68 -44.03
C SER A 259 160.18 -42.08 -43.79
N ASP A 260 159.94 -43.21 -43.14
CA ASP A 260 158.58 -43.70 -42.84
C ASP A 260 157.82 -42.72 -41.95
N ILE A 261 158.47 -42.19 -40.91
CA ILE A 261 157.87 -41.19 -40.00
C ILE A 261 157.56 -39.89 -40.76
N LYS A 262 158.46 -39.44 -41.65
CA LYS A 262 158.22 -38.24 -42.46
C LYS A 262 157.02 -38.42 -43.40
N GLU A 263 156.82 -39.62 -43.92
CA GLU A 263 155.66 -39.95 -44.74
C GLU A 263 154.37 -40.04 -43.91
N MET A 264 154.42 -40.58 -42.69
CA MET A 264 153.29 -40.56 -41.75
C MET A 264 152.85 -39.14 -41.37
N ILE A 265 153.80 -38.27 -41.03
CA ILE A 265 153.53 -36.85 -40.72
C ILE A 265 152.83 -36.17 -41.90
N LYS A 266 153.31 -36.39 -43.13
CA LYS A 266 152.68 -35.87 -44.34
C LYS A 266 151.25 -36.39 -44.51
N ASN A 267 151.00 -37.66 -44.21
CA ASN A 267 149.67 -38.26 -44.29
C ASN A 267 148.71 -37.68 -43.24
N PHE A 268 149.20 -37.40 -42.03
CA PHE A 268 148.42 -36.73 -41.00
C PHE A 268 148.07 -35.28 -41.38
N ASP A 269 149.00 -34.52 -41.97
CA ASP A 269 148.71 -33.16 -42.48
C ASP A 269 147.60 -33.18 -43.53
N ILE A 270 147.64 -34.16 -44.45
CA ILE A 270 146.58 -34.35 -45.46
C ILE A 270 145.24 -34.66 -44.79
N ALA A 271 145.22 -35.53 -43.78
CA ALA A 271 143.99 -35.91 -43.07
C ALA A 271 143.39 -34.74 -42.29
N ILE A 272 144.22 -33.95 -41.59
CA ILE A 272 143.78 -32.76 -40.84
C ILE A 272 143.19 -31.71 -41.79
N MET A 273 143.85 -31.43 -42.92
CA MET A 273 143.34 -30.48 -43.92
C MET A 273 142.00 -30.93 -44.53
N ALA A 274 141.82 -32.24 -44.74
CA ALA A 274 140.55 -32.78 -45.23
C ALA A 274 139.40 -32.60 -44.22
N LEU A 275 139.67 -32.73 -42.92
CA LEU A 275 138.68 -32.52 -41.86
C LEU A 275 138.32 -31.03 -41.69
N TYR A 276 139.30 -30.12 -41.76
CA TYR A 276 139.02 -28.68 -41.74
C TYR A 276 138.13 -28.24 -42.93
N LYS A 277 138.33 -28.86 -44.10
CA LYS A 277 137.45 -28.62 -45.26
C LYS A 277 136.01 -29.05 -45.00
N LYS A 278 135.79 -30.14 -44.25
CA LYS A 278 134.44 -30.58 -43.85
C LYS A 278 133.80 -29.62 -42.85
N ILE A 279 134.56 -29.11 -41.88
CA ILE A 279 134.08 -28.08 -40.93
C ILE A 279 133.61 -26.84 -41.69
N GLY A 280 134.38 -26.36 -42.68
CA GLY A 280 133.97 -25.22 -43.51
C GLY A 280 132.67 -25.43 -44.30
N ILE A 281 132.35 -26.67 -44.69
CA ILE A 281 131.06 -27.00 -45.32
C ILE A 281 129.91 -26.94 -44.31
N ILE A 282 130.15 -27.38 -43.06
CA ILE A 282 129.14 -27.32 -42.00
C ILE A 282 128.85 -25.86 -41.61
N ASP A 283 129.89 -25.03 -41.48
CA ASP A 283 129.73 -23.60 -41.19
C ASP A 283 128.89 -22.91 -42.27
N GLY A 284 129.14 -23.20 -43.55
CA GLY A 284 128.31 -22.68 -44.65
C GLY A 284 126.85 -23.17 -44.63
N LYS A 285 126.56 -24.34 -44.03
CA LYS A 285 125.19 -24.83 -43.85
C LYS A 285 124.47 -24.14 -42.69
N ILE A 286 125.20 -23.81 -41.62
CA ILE A 286 124.66 -23.08 -40.47
C ILE A 286 124.28 -21.66 -40.88
N ASP A 287 125.16 -20.96 -41.61
CA ASP A 287 124.92 -19.59 -42.08
C ASP A 287 123.76 -19.49 -43.09
N ALA A 288 123.40 -20.60 -43.75
CA ALA A 288 122.31 -20.67 -44.71
C ALA A 288 120.93 -21.00 -44.09
N LEU A 289 120.82 -21.13 -42.76
CA LEU A 289 119.55 -21.37 -42.08
C LEU A 289 118.69 -20.09 -42.06
N ASP A 290 117.53 -20.13 -42.69
CA ASP A 290 116.58 -19.00 -42.77
C ASP A 290 115.55 -19.05 -41.62
N TRP A 291 115.47 -17.98 -40.84
CA TRP A 291 114.57 -17.88 -39.68
C TRP A 291 113.20 -17.34 -40.10
N PRO A 292 112.08 -17.99 -39.74
CA PRO A 292 110.75 -17.55 -40.15
C PRO A 292 110.39 -16.18 -39.54
N GLU A 293 109.81 -15.30 -40.36
CA GLU A 293 109.29 -13.99 -39.94
C GLU A 293 108.02 -14.10 -39.07
N GLU A 294 107.84 -13.16 -38.15
CA GLU A 294 106.69 -13.13 -37.24
C GLU A 294 105.40 -12.71 -37.98
N PRO A 295 104.28 -13.45 -37.82
CA PRO A 295 103.06 -13.17 -38.58
C PRO A 295 102.36 -11.88 -38.14
N LYS A 296 101.92 -11.06 -39.11
CA LYS A 296 101.10 -9.86 -38.87
C LYS A 296 99.69 -10.25 -38.43
N ARG A 297 99.20 -9.65 -37.34
CA ARG A 297 97.90 -9.97 -36.71
C ARG A 297 96.86 -8.92 -37.09
N GLU A 298 95.72 -9.35 -37.62
CA GLU A 298 94.51 -8.51 -37.68
C GLU A 298 93.79 -8.56 -36.33
N THR A 299 93.47 -7.40 -35.75
CA THR A 299 92.76 -7.30 -34.47
C THR A 299 91.25 -7.18 -34.72
N PHE A 300 90.47 -8.16 -34.25
CA PHE A 300 89.01 -8.08 -34.25
C PHE A 300 88.55 -6.93 -33.34
N ASN A 301 87.66 -6.06 -33.85
CA ASN A 301 87.19 -4.90 -33.11
C ASN A 301 86.12 -5.30 -32.07
N LEU A 302 86.55 -5.37 -30.80
CA LEU A 302 85.69 -5.70 -29.67
C LEU A 302 84.64 -4.63 -29.34
N ASP A 303 84.80 -3.39 -29.82
CA ASP A 303 83.87 -2.30 -29.56
C ASP A 303 82.49 -2.56 -30.18
N ILE A 304 82.44 -3.30 -31.30
CA ILE A 304 81.19 -3.65 -31.98
C ILE A 304 80.37 -4.64 -31.15
N ILE A 305 81.02 -5.61 -30.49
CA ILE A 305 80.33 -6.54 -29.58
C ILE A 305 79.80 -5.78 -28.37
N ASN A 306 80.63 -4.92 -27.77
CA ASN A 306 80.23 -4.14 -26.60
C ASN A 306 79.06 -3.18 -26.88
N ASP A 307 79.02 -2.53 -28.05
CA ASP A 307 77.92 -1.66 -28.45
C ASP A 307 76.59 -2.43 -28.58
N VAL A 308 76.62 -3.62 -29.21
CA VAL A 308 75.43 -4.48 -29.34
C VAL A 308 75.00 -5.01 -27.96
N GLN A 309 75.94 -5.43 -27.11
CA GLN A 309 75.65 -5.90 -25.75
C GLN A 309 75.02 -4.80 -24.88
N ASN A 310 75.53 -3.57 -24.98
CA ASN A 310 74.98 -2.41 -24.29
C ASN A 310 73.56 -2.13 -24.77
N LYS A 311 73.31 -2.10 -26.08
CA LYS A 311 71.96 -1.92 -26.65
C LYS A 311 70.97 -2.98 -26.16
N ILE A 312 71.40 -4.23 -25.98
CA ILE A 312 70.58 -5.29 -25.37
C ILE A 312 70.28 -4.98 -23.90
N ASN A 313 71.29 -4.58 -23.11
CA ASN A 313 71.14 -4.32 -21.67
C ASN A 313 70.27 -3.09 -21.34
N TRP A 314 70.23 -2.09 -22.24
CA TRP A 314 69.37 -0.91 -22.09
C TRP A 314 67.88 -1.20 -22.33
N ILE A 315 67.56 -2.34 -22.95
CA ILE A 315 66.18 -2.75 -23.20
C ILE A 315 65.72 -3.66 -22.04
N ASP A 316 64.79 -3.16 -21.23
CA ASP A 316 64.15 -3.91 -20.15
C ASP A 316 63.13 -4.92 -20.74
N GLU A 317 63.63 -6.10 -21.13
CA GLU A 317 62.81 -7.18 -21.67
C GLU A 317 61.65 -7.59 -20.72
N PRO A 318 61.85 -7.76 -19.40
CA PRO A 318 60.77 -8.00 -18.46
C PRO A 318 59.66 -6.95 -18.51
N ALA A 319 60.01 -5.65 -18.54
CA ALA A 319 59.01 -4.58 -18.62
C ALA A 319 58.24 -4.59 -19.94
N LEU A 320 58.91 -4.87 -21.08
CA LEU A 320 58.25 -5.00 -22.38
C LEU A 320 57.29 -6.19 -22.41
N ARG A 321 57.69 -7.36 -21.88
CA ARG A 321 56.81 -8.54 -21.79
C ARG A 321 55.61 -8.28 -20.88
N PHE A 322 55.83 -7.63 -19.73
CA PHE A 322 54.74 -7.23 -18.82
C PHE A 322 53.73 -6.29 -19.50
N ASN A 323 54.21 -5.30 -20.27
CA ASN A 323 53.34 -4.41 -21.04
C ASN A 323 52.55 -5.15 -22.13
N LEU A 324 53.17 -6.13 -22.78
CA LEU A 324 52.50 -6.99 -23.77
C LEU A 324 51.40 -7.85 -23.13
N ASP A 325 51.67 -8.45 -21.98
CA ASP A 325 50.70 -9.26 -21.26
C ASP A 325 49.54 -8.40 -20.73
N ARG A 326 49.84 -7.19 -20.23
CA ARG A 326 48.82 -6.20 -19.85
C ARG A 326 47.98 -5.76 -21.05
N ALA A 327 48.56 -5.61 -22.23
CA ALA A 327 47.82 -5.28 -23.45
C ALA A 327 46.93 -6.44 -23.93
N LYS A 328 47.37 -7.70 -23.78
CA LYS A 328 46.54 -8.88 -24.05
C LYS A 328 45.38 -9.00 -23.07
N GLU A 329 45.63 -8.80 -21.77
CA GLU A 329 44.58 -8.76 -20.77
C GLU A 329 43.58 -7.63 -21.08
N ALA A 330 44.08 -6.43 -21.42
CA ALA A 330 43.25 -5.31 -21.84
C ALA A 330 42.35 -5.66 -23.04
N GLN A 331 42.86 -6.38 -24.04
CA GLN A 331 42.05 -6.86 -25.16
C GLN A 331 40.89 -7.75 -24.71
N VAL A 332 41.18 -8.74 -23.86
CA VAL A 332 40.14 -9.65 -23.33
C VAL A 332 39.09 -8.85 -22.56
N ARG A 333 39.51 -7.88 -21.73
CA ARG A 333 38.59 -7.01 -20.99
C ARG A 333 37.74 -6.12 -21.89
N ILE A 334 38.28 -5.63 -23.00
CA ILE A 334 37.53 -4.86 -23.99
C ILE A 334 36.46 -5.74 -24.64
N ASP A 335 36.81 -6.97 -25.04
CA ASP A 335 35.87 -7.90 -25.67
C ASP A 335 34.75 -8.31 -24.69
N GLU A 336 35.11 -8.61 -23.42
CA GLU A 336 34.15 -8.87 -22.34
C GLU A 336 33.21 -7.68 -22.11
N ALA A 337 33.76 -6.47 -22.02
CA ALA A 337 32.97 -5.26 -21.85
C ALA A 337 32.05 -4.99 -23.05
N GLY A 338 32.52 -5.21 -24.28
CA GLY A 338 31.72 -5.11 -25.51
C GLY A 338 30.53 -6.06 -25.51
N ASN A 339 30.76 -7.34 -25.22
CA ASN A 339 29.70 -8.34 -25.11
C ASN A 339 28.68 -7.98 -24.02
N ARG A 340 29.15 -7.45 -22.87
CA ARG A 340 28.27 -7.01 -21.78
C ARG A 340 27.45 -5.78 -22.19
N ILE A 341 28.05 -4.80 -22.85
CA ILE A 341 27.35 -3.61 -23.38
C ILE A 341 26.24 -4.04 -24.34
N GLU A 342 26.50 -4.96 -25.27
CA GLU A 342 25.48 -5.45 -26.19
C GLU A 342 24.31 -6.15 -25.48
N LEU A 343 24.61 -6.99 -24.49
CA LEU A 343 23.59 -7.65 -23.69
C LEU A 343 22.73 -6.63 -22.93
N VAL A 344 23.35 -5.66 -22.26
CA VAL A 344 22.66 -4.62 -21.50
C VAL A 344 21.81 -3.74 -22.43
N ARG A 345 22.30 -3.40 -23.64
CA ARG A 345 21.51 -2.68 -24.66
C ARG A 345 20.27 -3.47 -25.10
N ARG A 346 20.36 -4.79 -25.24
CA ARG A 346 19.20 -5.65 -25.54
C ARG A 346 18.18 -5.60 -24.41
N GLN A 347 18.63 -5.69 -23.15
CA GLN A 347 17.76 -5.58 -21.97
C GLN A 347 17.06 -4.22 -21.89
N ILE A 348 17.78 -3.12 -22.15
CA ILE A 348 17.17 -1.78 -22.26
C ILE A 348 16.09 -1.77 -23.35
N GLY A 349 16.34 -2.38 -24.50
CA GLY A 349 15.36 -2.48 -25.59
C GLY A 349 14.08 -3.21 -25.17
N GLU A 350 14.21 -4.37 -24.51
CA GLU A 350 13.08 -5.15 -24.01
C GLU A 350 12.26 -4.38 -22.98
N ILE A 351 12.92 -3.74 -22.00
CA ILE A 351 12.25 -2.95 -20.95
C ILE A 351 11.58 -1.70 -21.55
N THR A 352 12.20 -1.08 -22.56
CA THR A 352 11.62 0.07 -23.27
C THR A 352 10.33 -0.33 -23.99
N GLN A 353 10.30 -1.50 -24.65
CA GLN A 353 9.08 -2.02 -25.27
C GLN A 353 7.99 -2.33 -24.23
N GLN A 354 8.35 -2.93 -23.09
CA GLN A 354 7.42 -3.16 -21.99
C GLN A 354 6.83 -1.85 -21.46
N LYS A 355 7.68 -0.82 -21.28
CA LYS A 355 7.24 0.53 -20.88
C LYS A 355 6.26 1.14 -21.88
N GLU A 356 6.49 1.01 -23.18
CA GLU A 356 5.56 1.49 -24.21
C GLU A 356 4.21 0.75 -24.18
N ILE A 357 4.21 -0.57 -23.96
CA ILE A 357 2.98 -1.35 -23.82
C ILE A 357 2.19 -0.88 -22.59
N LEU A 358 2.87 -0.70 -21.45
CA LEU A 358 2.27 -0.18 -20.22
C LEU A 358 1.70 1.23 -20.42
N LEU A 359 2.40 2.11 -21.13
CA LEU A 359 1.91 3.45 -21.46
C LEU A 359 0.64 3.40 -22.33
N LYS A 360 0.53 2.46 -23.27
CA LYS A 360 -0.70 2.26 -24.07
C LYS A 360 -1.86 1.72 -23.23
N GLN A 361 -1.58 0.97 -22.16
CA GLN A 361 -2.59 0.48 -21.23
C GLN A 361 -3.03 1.53 -20.21
N PHE A 362 -2.25 2.60 -20.03
CA PHE A 362 -2.56 3.69 -19.11
C PHE A 362 -3.71 4.54 -19.68
N ILE A 363 -4.82 4.59 -18.95
CA ILE A 363 -5.99 5.37 -19.35
C ILE A 363 -5.95 6.72 -18.62
N GLY A 364 -5.73 7.82 -19.35
CA GLY A 364 -5.80 9.17 -18.80
C GLY A 364 -7.21 9.54 -18.32
N GLY A 365 -7.32 10.47 -17.36
CA GLY A 365 -8.60 11.02 -16.90
C GLY A 365 -9.40 10.16 -15.90
N VAL A 366 -9.07 8.86 -15.75
CA VAL A 366 -9.80 7.94 -14.85
C VAL A 366 -9.83 8.43 -13.39
N ALA A 367 -8.76 9.06 -12.91
CA ALA A 367 -8.71 9.59 -11.55
C ALA A 367 -9.66 10.79 -11.35
N GLU A 368 -9.74 11.70 -12.34
CA GLU A 368 -10.67 12.83 -12.29
C GLU A 368 -12.13 12.37 -12.39
N ASP A 369 -12.40 11.38 -13.25
CA ASP A 369 -13.73 10.78 -13.39
C ASP A 369 -14.15 10.05 -12.10
N TYR A 370 -13.22 9.34 -11.46
CA TYR A 370 -13.45 8.72 -10.15
C TYR A 370 -13.79 9.76 -9.07
N GLU A 371 -13.07 10.88 -9.02
CA GLU A 371 -13.37 11.96 -8.06
C GLU A 371 -14.70 12.66 -8.34
N LYS A 372 -15.09 12.83 -9.61
CA LYS A 372 -16.41 13.37 -9.98
C LYS A 372 -17.53 12.42 -9.54
N ALA A 373 -17.44 11.13 -9.92
CA ALA A 373 -18.43 10.13 -9.56
C ALA A 373 -18.54 9.94 -8.04
N SER A 374 -17.42 9.99 -7.31
CA SER A 374 -17.40 9.88 -5.85
C SER A 374 -18.09 11.07 -5.17
N ARG A 375 -17.91 12.29 -5.71
CA ARG A 375 -18.64 13.48 -5.22
C ARG A 375 -20.14 13.37 -5.49
N GLU A 376 -20.52 12.94 -6.69
CA GLU A 376 -21.93 12.74 -7.05
C GLU A 376 -22.61 11.67 -6.16
N LEU A 377 -21.89 10.61 -5.81
CA LEU A 377 -22.35 9.59 -4.88
C LEU A 377 -22.62 10.18 -3.50
N GLU A 378 -21.73 11.01 -2.99
CA GLU A 378 -21.87 11.64 -1.68
C GLU A 378 -23.04 12.64 -1.64
N GLU A 379 -23.19 13.46 -2.68
CA GLU A 379 -24.37 14.33 -2.82
C GLU A 379 -25.67 13.52 -2.86
N THR A 380 -25.67 12.38 -3.56
CA THR A 380 -26.83 11.49 -3.66
C THR A 380 -27.14 10.82 -2.31
N ARG A 381 -26.12 10.44 -1.53
CA ARG A 381 -26.28 9.93 -0.16
C ARG A 381 -26.89 10.95 0.78
N GLN A 382 -26.47 12.22 0.68
CA GLN A 382 -27.04 13.29 1.48
C GLN A 382 -28.51 13.53 1.14
N ARG A 383 -28.85 13.53 -0.16
CA ARG A 383 -30.25 13.60 -0.61
C ARG A 383 -31.07 12.41 -0.10
N TYR A 384 -30.53 11.20 -0.21
CA TYR A 384 -31.16 9.98 0.30
C TYR A 384 -31.48 10.09 1.80
N ALA A 385 -30.49 10.47 2.61
CA ALA A 385 -30.66 10.62 4.07
C ALA A 385 -31.66 11.72 4.44
N LYS A 386 -31.74 12.80 3.65
CA LYS A 386 -32.73 13.86 3.85
C LYS A 386 -34.15 13.38 3.52
N THR A 387 -34.33 12.74 2.38
CA THR A 387 -35.64 12.22 1.95
C THR A 387 -36.13 11.09 2.87
N ASP A 388 -35.23 10.24 3.39
CA ASP A 388 -35.55 9.21 4.39
C ASP A 388 -36.11 9.82 5.69
N LYS A 389 -35.46 10.88 6.19
CA LYS A 389 -35.93 11.63 7.36
C LYS A 389 -37.29 12.30 7.13
N GLU A 390 -37.51 12.82 5.93
CA GLU A 390 -38.81 13.41 5.57
C GLU A 390 -39.90 12.34 5.50
N LEU A 391 -39.61 11.17 4.93
CA LEU A 391 -40.56 10.05 4.82
C LEU A 391 -40.91 9.46 6.19
N THR A 392 -39.93 9.30 7.07
CA THR A 392 -40.16 8.86 8.46
C THR A 392 -41.00 9.88 9.22
N ARG A 393 -40.72 11.17 9.10
CA ARG A 393 -41.55 12.25 9.68
C ARG A 393 -43.00 12.19 9.20
N ILE A 394 -43.22 12.16 7.88
CA ILE A 394 -44.58 12.09 7.31
C ILE A 394 -45.30 10.83 7.79
N THR A 395 -44.61 9.69 7.86
CA THR A 395 -45.19 8.43 8.35
C THR A 395 -45.60 8.52 9.82
N THR A 396 -44.80 9.16 10.67
CA THR A 396 -45.17 9.39 12.08
C THR A 396 -46.34 10.37 12.23
N GLU A 397 -46.41 11.41 11.41
CA GLU A 397 -47.52 12.37 11.41
C GLU A 397 -48.84 11.71 10.96
N ILE A 398 -48.78 10.84 9.94
CA ILE A 398 -49.92 10.03 9.49
C ILE A 398 -50.44 9.15 10.64
N ALA A 399 -49.58 8.38 11.30
CA ALA A 399 -49.98 7.50 12.40
C ALA A 399 -50.63 8.27 13.57
N ASN A 400 -50.10 9.46 13.89
CA ASN A 400 -50.68 10.33 14.92
C ASN A 400 -52.07 10.85 14.53
N LEU A 401 -52.25 11.26 13.26
CA LEU A 401 -53.55 11.71 12.76
C LEU A 401 -54.57 10.58 12.67
N GLU A 402 -54.16 9.39 12.26
CA GLU A 402 -55.02 8.20 12.23
C GLU A 402 -55.55 7.89 13.64
N ASN A 403 -54.67 7.90 14.65
CA ASN A 403 -55.08 7.72 16.05
C ASN A 403 -56.08 8.81 16.48
N LEU A 404 -55.78 10.08 16.20
CA LEU A 404 -56.68 11.19 16.54
C LEU A 404 -58.04 11.07 15.85
N ILE A 405 -58.08 10.67 14.58
CA ILE A 405 -59.34 10.45 13.85
C ILE A 405 -60.13 9.30 14.50
N THR A 406 -59.47 8.20 14.90
CA THR A 406 -60.19 7.11 15.57
C THR A 406 -60.77 7.52 16.91
N GLU A 407 -60.08 8.36 17.70
CA GLU A 407 -60.60 8.94 18.94
C GLU A 407 -61.77 9.91 18.70
N LEU A 408 -61.75 10.65 17.58
CA LEU A 408 -62.87 11.52 17.22
C LEU A 408 -64.08 10.70 16.76
N ASP A 409 -63.86 9.60 16.03
CA ASP A 409 -64.93 8.71 15.56
C ASP A 409 -65.64 8.01 16.71
N THR A 410 -64.93 7.63 17.79
CA THR A 410 -65.57 7.09 19.00
C THR A 410 -66.44 8.15 19.67
N LYS A 411 -65.95 9.39 19.80
CA LYS A 411 -66.72 10.51 20.36
C LYS A 411 -67.94 10.88 19.51
N ILE A 412 -67.86 10.79 18.19
CA ILE A 412 -69.00 11.01 17.29
C ILE A 412 -70.09 9.96 17.56
N LYS A 413 -69.72 8.69 17.72
CA LYS A 413 -70.67 7.63 18.08
C LYS A 413 -71.30 7.87 19.45
N GLU A 414 -70.50 8.21 20.46
CA GLU A 414 -71.00 8.57 21.79
C GLU A 414 -72.00 9.74 21.74
N LEU A 415 -71.73 10.74 20.89
CA LEU A 415 -72.60 11.88 20.67
C LEU A 415 -73.93 11.48 20.01
N GLU A 416 -73.90 10.60 19.00
CA GLU A 416 -75.11 10.09 18.35
C GLU A 416 -75.99 9.29 19.33
N GLU A 417 -75.37 8.40 20.13
CA GLU A 417 -76.05 7.65 21.19
C GLU A 417 -76.66 8.59 22.23
N LEU A 418 -75.90 9.59 22.68
CA LEU A 418 -76.38 10.57 23.68
C LEU A 418 -77.51 11.44 23.14
N LYS A 419 -77.46 11.84 21.85
CA LYS A 419 -78.56 12.58 21.20
C LYS A 419 -79.84 11.75 21.16
N SER A 420 -79.73 10.46 20.83
CA SER A 420 -80.88 9.54 20.85
C SER A 420 -81.45 9.40 22.27
N LEU A 421 -80.58 9.25 23.28
CA LEU A 421 -80.98 9.18 24.69
C LEU A 421 -81.72 10.45 25.14
N VAL A 422 -81.20 11.63 24.78
CA VAL A 422 -81.83 12.92 25.11
C VAL A 422 -83.19 13.07 24.46
N GLN A 423 -83.36 12.63 23.21
CA GLN A 423 -84.67 12.63 22.55
C GLN A 423 -85.68 11.73 23.29
N GLY A 424 -85.24 10.54 23.72
CA GLY A 424 -86.06 9.65 24.55
C GLY A 424 -86.46 10.29 25.88
N LYS A 425 -85.50 10.82 26.63
CA LYS A 425 -85.76 11.49 27.93
C LYS A 425 -86.63 12.74 27.81
N ASP A 426 -86.52 13.51 26.72
CA ASP A 426 -87.37 14.70 26.52
C ASP A 426 -88.81 14.29 26.21
N LYS A 427 -89.01 13.20 25.46
CA LYS A 427 -90.34 12.60 25.28
C LYS A 427 -90.92 12.15 26.63
N ASP A 428 -90.16 11.42 27.44
CA ASP A 428 -90.60 11.01 28.79
C ASP A 428 -90.96 12.21 29.66
N ARG A 429 -90.15 13.28 29.64
CA ARG A 429 -90.42 14.53 30.36
C ARG A 429 -91.75 15.15 29.91
N LEU A 430 -92.01 15.17 28.59
CA LEU A 430 -93.26 15.70 28.04
C LEU A 430 -94.47 14.85 28.45
N GLU A 431 -94.32 13.52 28.54
CA GLU A 431 -95.35 12.61 29.04
C GLU A 431 -95.66 12.88 30.53
N TRP A 432 -94.63 13.06 31.37
CA TRP A 432 -94.82 13.46 32.78
C TRP A 432 -95.43 14.85 32.93
N GLU A 433 -95.06 15.80 32.09
CA GLU A 433 -95.68 17.13 32.03
C GLU A 433 -97.16 17.06 31.63
N TYR A 434 -97.50 16.17 30.70
CA TYR A 434 -98.88 15.88 30.35
C TYR A 434 -99.64 15.28 31.55
N MET A 435 -99.09 14.25 32.21
CA MET A 435 -99.69 13.63 33.40
C MET A 435 -99.89 14.63 34.54
N GLN A 436 -98.91 15.50 34.80
CA GLN A 436 -99.00 16.56 35.80
C GLN A 436 -100.22 17.45 35.55
N ARG A 437 -100.40 17.88 34.30
CA ARG A 437 -101.51 18.76 33.88
C ARG A 437 -102.86 18.05 33.93
N VAL A 438 -102.93 16.82 33.44
CA VAL A 438 -104.17 16.02 33.42
C VAL A 438 -104.63 15.66 34.83
N CYS A 439 -103.72 15.30 35.74
CA CYS A 439 -104.06 15.00 37.13
C CYS A 439 -104.13 16.25 38.02
N GLY A 440 -103.83 17.45 37.49
CA GLY A 440 -103.77 18.69 38.25
C GLY A 440 -105.14 19.32 38.55
N PRO A 441 -105.15 20.49 39.22
CA PRO A 441 -106.37 21.15 39.70
C PRO A 441 -107.37 21.55 38.61
N ASP A 442 -106.89 21.77 37.39
CA ASP A 442 -107.68 22.17 36.22
C ASP A 442 -107.85 21.01 35.20
N GLY A 443 -107.47 19.79 35.58
CA GLY A 443 -107.59 18.58 34.76
C GLY A 443 -108.77 17.70 35.18
N ILE A 444 -108.52 16.39 35.32
CA ILE A 444 -109.52 15.40 35.78
C ILE A 444 -110.14 15.83 37.11
N GLN A 445 -109.39 16.48 38.00
CA GLN A 445 -109.93 16.97 39.28
C GLN A 445 -111.10 17.95 39.08
N ALA A 446 -110.99 18.88 38.12
CA ALA A 446 -112.05 19.84 37.83
C ALA A 446 -113.28 19.15 37.22
N LEU A 447 -113.06 18.19 36.31
CA LEU A 447 -114.14 17.40 35.70
C LEU A 447 -114.89 16.54 36.74
N GLU A 448 -114.16 15.92 37.67
CA GLU A 448 -114.74 15.13 38.75
C GLU A 448 -115.55 15.99 39.73
N LEU A 449 -115.10 17.23 39.96
CA LEU A 449 -115.82 18.20 40.78
C LEU A 449 -117.13 18.61 40.11
N ASP A 450 -117.09 18.91 38.81
CA ASP A 450 -118.27 19.27 38.02
C ASP A 450 -119.29 18.12 37.96
N ALA A 451 -118.81 16.88 37.78
CA ALA A 451 -119.66 15.70 37.81
C ALA A 451 -120.26 15.40 39.20
N ALA A 452 -119.56 15.75 40.29
CA ALA A 452 -120.04 15.53 41.65
C ALA A 452 -121.08 16.58 42.09
N GLY A 453 -121.03 17.80 41.54
CA GLY A 453 -121.89 18.94 41.90
C GLY A 453 -123.38 18.59 41.98
N PRO A 454 -124.00 18.09 40.89
CA PRO A 454 -125.43 17.75 40.88
C PRO A 454 -125.83 16.69 41.92
N GLY A 455 -124.94 15.73 42.21
CA GLY A 455 -125.17 14.71 43.23
C GLY A 455 -125.21 15.32 44.63
N ILE A 456 -124.29 16.25 44.91
CA ILE A 456 -124.22 16.96 46.19
C ILE A 456 -125.44 17.90 46.33
N GLU A 457 -125.84 18.60 45.27
CA GLU A 457 -127.06 19.44 45.25
C GLU A 457 -128.29 18.61 45.59
N LYS A 458 -128.46 17.45 44.93
CA LYS A 458 -129.62 16.60 45.16
C LYS A 458 -129.75 16.17 46.63
N HIS A 459 -128.65 15.73 47.25
CA HIS A 459 -128.66 15.32 48.64
C HIS A 459 -128.78 16.53 49.59
N GLY A 460 -128.07 17.62 49.32
CA GLY A 460 -128.11 18.85 50.10
C GLY A 460 -129.50 19.50 50.11
N ASN A 461 -130.17 19.55 48.95
CA ASN A 461 -131.51 20.10 48.81
C ASN A 461 -132.54 19.23 49.53
N GLY A 462 -132.37 17.90 49.51
CA GLY A 462 -133.20 17.01 50.33
C GLY A 462 -133.07 17.28 51.84
N PHE A 463 -131.87 17.62 52.32
CA PHE A 463 -131.67 18.01 53.72
C PHE A 463 -132.22 19.41 54.03
N LEU A 464 -132.09 20.36 53.11
CA LEU A 464 -132.62 21.71 53.29
C LEU A 464 -134.14 21.77 53.26
N GLU A 465 -134.78 20.96 52.41
CA GLU A 465 -136.24 20.81 52.41
C GLU A 465 -136.73 20.35 53.78
N TYR A 466 -136.05 19.36 54.38
CA TYR A 466 -136.33 18.91 55.73
C TYR A 466 -136.10 20.03 56.78
N ALA A 467 -134.99 20.77 56.69
CA ALA A 467 -134.70 21.87 57.62
C ALA A 467 -135.70 23.03 57.49
N ARG A 468 -136.21 23.33 56.29
CA ARG A 468 -137.26 24.34 56.08
C ARG A 468 -138.54 23.94 56.78
N ASP A 469 -139.00 22.72 56.54
CA ASP A 469 -140.31 22.26 56.98
C ASP A 469 -140.38 22.08 58.52
N TYR A 470 -139.25 21.77 59.17
CA TYR A 470 -139.21 21.48 60.61
C TYR A 470 -138.54 22.56 61.48
N GLU A 471 -137.57 23.30 60.95
CA GLU A 471 -136.72 24.21 61.76
C GLU A 471 -136.81 25.68 61.30
N GLY A 472 -137.63 25.96 60.28
CA GLY A 472 -137.93 27.32 59.83
C GLY A 472 -136.82 27.98 58.99
N SER A 473 -135.92 27.19 58.40
CA SER A 473 -134.99 27.69 57.38
C SER A 473 -135.76 28.29 56.21
N HIS A 474 -135.34 29.45 55.70
CA HIS A 474 -135.92 30.05 54.50
C HIS A 474 -135.15 29.73 53.22
N PHE A 475 -134.02 29.03 53.34
CA PHE A 475 -133.29 28.50 52.20
C PHE A 475 -133.76 27.09 51.91
N ASP A 476 -134.17 26.84 50.66
CA ASP A 476 -134.72 25.54 50.24
C ASP A 476 -133.89 24.84 49.16
N MET A 477 -133.08 25.58 48.39
CA MET A 477 -132.22 25.00 47.37
C MET A 477 -130.80 25.55 47.41
N ILE A 478 -129.84 24.67 47.15
CA ILE A 478 -128.45 24.95 46.84
C ILE A 478 -128.19 24.58 45.38
N HIS A 479 -127.39 25.39 44.71
CA HIS A 479 -126.88 25.15 43.39
C HIS A 479 -125.38 25.49 43.33
N PHE A 480 -124.57 24.62 42.72
CA PHE A 480 -123.17 24.90 42.45
C PHE A 480 -123.02 25.52 41.08
N GLU A 481 -122.54 26.76 41.07
CA GLU A 481 -122.03 27.37 39.84
C GLU A 481 -120.53 27.07 39.75
N THR A 482 -120.16 26.17 38.85
CA THR A 482 -118.76 25.77 38.59
C THR A 482 -118.07 26.66 37.55
N GLN A 483 -118.82 27.62 36.97
CA GLN A 483 -118.33 28.52 35.92
C GLN A 483 -118.91 29.91 36.13
N ARG A 484 -118.08 30.93 35.93
CA ARG A 484 -118.55 32.31 35.81
C ARG A 484 -118.04 32.98 34.54
N MET A 485 -118.79 33.94 34.05
CA MET A 485 -118.31 34.83 32.99
C MET A 485 -117.40 35.89 33.61
N GLY A 486 -116.11 35.83 33.29
CA GLY A 486 -115.12 36.83 33.67
C GLY A 486 -114.72 37.72 32.48
N GLY A 487 -114.40 38.99 32.76
CA GLY A 487 -114.00 39.97 31.76
C GLY A 487 -115.16 40.88 31.30
N SER A 488 -114.82 42.06 30.78
CA SER A 488 -115.78 43.03 30.23
C SER A 488 -115.59 43.16 28.72
N GLY A 489 -116.68 43.31 27.96
CA GLY A 489 -116.65 43.45 26.50
C GLY A 489 -116.26 42.17 25.74
N SER A 490 -115.38 42.30 24.74
CA SER A 490 -114.91 41.22 23.85
C SER A 490 -113.96 40.22 24.52
N ASN A 491 -113.49 40.50 25.74
CA ASN A 491 -112.64 39.59 26.53
C ASN A 491 -113.45 38.77 27.56
N LYS A 492 -114.75 38.57 27.33
CA LYS A 492 -115.56 37.62 28.09
C LYS A 492 -115.01 36.22 27.90
N ARG A 493 -114.42 35.66 28.95
CA ARG A 493 -113.98 34.27 29.01
C ARG A 493 -114.74 33.59 30.13
N GLN A 494 -115.15 32.36 29.87
CA GLN A 494 -115.67 31.48 30.90
C GLN A 494 -114.48 31.12 31.79
N ILE A 495 -114.56 31.55 33.05
CA ILE A 495 -113.57 31.24 34.06
C ILE A 495 -114.21 30.18 34.95
N GLU A 496 -113.58 29.02 35.06
CA GLU A 496 -113.97 28.06 36.10
C GLU A 496 -113.93 28.78 37.45
N ASP A 497 -115.04 28.83 38.16
CA ASP A 497 -115.15 29.41 39.49
C ASP A 497 -116.09 28.54 40.29
N PHE A 498 -115.89 28.43 41.60
CA PHE A 498 -116.71 27.52 42.39
C PHE A 498 -117.50 28.32 43.41
N ARG A 499 -118.79 28.52 43.11
CA ARG A 499 -119.73 29.26 43.96
C ARG A 499 -120.88 28.36 44.37
N ILE A 500 -121.31 28.56 45.60
CA ILE A 500 -122.45 27.87 46.17
C ILE A 500 -123.55 28.91 46.26
N MET A 501 -124.52 28.81 45.39
CA MET A 501 -125.68 29.69 45.35
C MET A 501 -126.78 29.05 46.17
N CYS A 502 -127.46 29.84 47.00
CA CYS A 502 -128.57 29.39 47.82
C CYS A 502 -129.81 30.19 47.46
N HIS A 503 -130.92 29.50 47.22
CA HIS A 503 -132.21 30.11 46.94
C HIS A 503 -132.90 30.50 48.24
N ASP A 504 -133.19 31.79 48.39
CA ASP A 504 -133.96 32.34 49.50
C ASP A 504 -135.43 32.42 49.11
N VAL A 505 -136.29 31.64 49.77
CA VAL A 505 -137.73 31.59 49.50
C VAL A 505 -138.46 32.86 49.92
N ARG A 506 -137.90 33.66 50.84
CA ARG A 506 -138.53 34.91 51.29
C ARG A 506 -138.48 35.99 50.22
N ASP A 507 -137.31 36.12 49.61
CA ASP A 507 -137.02 37.18 48.65
C ASP A 507 -137.09 36.68 47.20
N ASP A 508 -137.25 35.38 46.97
CA ASP A 508 -137.23 34.72 45.66
C ASP A 508 -135.92 35.06 44.90
N THR A 509 -134.80 35.03 45.61
CA THR A 509 -133.48 35.39 45.06
C THR A 509 -132.41 34.34 45.33
N TRP A 510 -131.44 34.24 44.42
CA TRP A 510 -130.25 33.44 44.60
C TRP A 510 -129.14 34.30 45.22
N THR A 511 -128.70 33.91 46.40
CA THR A 511 -127.63 34.59 47.14
C THR A 511 -126.41 33.68 47.25
N ASP A 512 -125.22 34.24 47.03
CA ASP A 512 -123.98 33.51 47.26
C ASP A 512 -123.87 33.17 48.75
N MET A 513 -123.58 31.91 49.07
CA MET A 513 -123.45 31.42 50.44
C MET A 513 -122.48 32.25 51.31
N SER A 514 -121.48 32.90 50.69
CA SER A 514 -120.54 33.78 51.38
C SER A 514 -121.15 35.07 51.93
N LEU A 515 -122.31 35.48 51.42
CA LEU A 515 -123.05 36.69 51.84
C LEU A 515 -124.12 36.38 52.89
N ILE A 516 -124.41 35.11 53.14
CA ILE A 516 -125.40 34.66 54.12
C ILE A 516 -124.82 34.78 55.53
N SER A 517 -125.64 35.21 56.49
CA SER A 517 -125.22 35.36 57.88
C SER A 517 -124.72 34.03 58.47
N VAL A 518 -123.82 34.09 59.46
CA VAL A 518 -123.20 32.89 60.03
C VAL A 518 -124.25 31.94 60.62
N GLY A 519 -125.28 32.48 61.30
CA GLY A 519 -126.35 31.69 61.90
C GLY A 519 -127.25 31.00 60.87
N GLU A 520 -127.59 31.69 59.78
CA GLU A 520 -128.42 31.14 58.71
C GLU A 520 -127.64 30.14 57.84
N SER A 521 -126.36 30.43 57.58
CA SER A 521 -125.48 29.53 56.82
C SER A 521 -125.17 28.23 57.57
N ALA A 522 -125.45 28.12 58.87
CA ALA A 522 -125.16 26.92 59.67
C ALA A 522 -125.93 25.69 59.14
N TRP A 523 -127.20 25.86 58.80
CA TRP A 523 -128.05 24.79 58.25
C TRP A 523 -127.60 24.37 56.85
N ILE A 524 -127.27 25.35 56.00
CA ILE A 524 -126.71 25.12 54.66
C ILE A 524 -125.37 24.37 54.75
N ARG A 525 -124.48 24.75 55.68
CA ARG A 525 -123.20 24.05 55.91
C ARG A 525 -123.40 22.63 56.39
N ARG A 526 -124.36 22.39 57.30
CA ARG A 526 -124.68 21.04 57.79
C ARG A 526 -125.22 20.16 56.67
N ALA A 527 -126.21 20.65 55.92
CA ALA A 527 -126.78 19.96 54.76
C ALA A 527 -125.72 19.62 53.71
N LEU A 528 -124.82 20.56 53.41
CA LEU A 528 -123.69 20.33 52.51
C LEU A 528 -122.72 19.27 53.07
N HIS A 529 -122.34 19.36 54.34
CA HIS A 529 -121.42 18.41 54.96
C HIS A 529 -121.96 16.97 54.93
N ASP A 530 -123.24 16.78 55.25
CA ASP A 530 -123.88 15.46 55.18
C ASP A 530 -124.03 14.99 53.72
N ALA A 531 -124.34 15.88 52.78
CA ALA A 531 -124.36 15.58 51.35
C ALA A 531 -122.96 15.15 50.82
N PHE A 532 -121.88 15.84 51.23
CA PHE A 532 -120.51 15.42 50.94
C PHE A 532 -120.20 14.06 51.55
N GLY A 533 -120.62 13.81 52.79
CA GLY A 533 -120.46 12.51 53.46
C GLY A 533 -121.09 11.37 52.66
N ILE A 534 -122.31 11.57 52.15
CA ILE A 534 -123.02 10.58 51.33
C ILE A 534 -122.31 10.37 49.97
N VAL A 535 -122.04 11.45 49.25
CA VAL A 535 -121.42 11.38 47.91
C VAL A 535 -120.03 10.75 47.98
N ARG A 536 -119.24 11.12 49.01
CA ARG A 536 -117.94 10.50 49.28
C ARG A 536 -118.10 9.02 49.62
N ALA A 537 -119.01 8.66 50.53
CA ALA A 537 -119.22 7.25 50.90
C ALA A 537 -119.59 6.38 49.70
N HIS A 538 -120.37 6.92 48.76
CA HIS A 538 -120.67 6.25 47.49
C HIS A 538 -119.45 6.11 46.57
N LYS A 539 -118.60 7.15 46.48
CA LYS A 539 -117.40 7.11 45.63
C LYS A 539 -116.26 6.26 46.22
N THR A 540 -116.05 6.30 47.54
CA THR A 540 -114.90 5.68 48.22
C THR A 540 -115.25 4.43 49.02
N ASN A 541 -116.53 3.99 49.05
CA ASN A 541 -117.04 2.87 49.85
C ASN A 541 -116.71 2.95 51.36
N THR A 542 -116.43 4.15 51.87
CA THR A 542 -116.05 4.40 53.27
C THR A 542 -117.11 5.29 53.94
N LYS A 543 -117.81 4.78 54.95
CA LYS A 543 -118.83 5.53 55.70
C LYS A 543 -118.15 6.42 56.76
N PHE A 544 -118.39 7.72 56.70
CA PHE A 544 -118.04 8.63 57.79
C PHE A 544 -119.26 8.83 58.68
N LEU A 545 -119.11 8.60 59.99
CA LEU A 545 -120.11 8.95 60.99
C LEU A 545 -120.03 10.47 61.21
N THR A 546 -121.01 11.22 60.73
CA THR A 546 -121.12 12.64 61.08
C THR A 546 -121.69 12.75 62.50
N GLY A 547 -120.85 13.20 63.44
CA GLY A 547 -121.26 13.42 64.83
C GLY A 547 -122.20 14.62 64.92
N CYS A 548 -123.37 14.40 65.51
CA CYS A 548 -124.26 15.49 65.95
C CYS A 548 -123.69 16.22 67.16
#